data_AF-A0A2R6IBJ5-F1
#
_entry.id   AF-A0A2R6IBJ5-F1
#
_cell.length_a   1.000
_cell.length_b   1.000
_cell.length_c   1.000
_cell.angle_alpha   90.00
_cell.angle_beta   90.00
_cell.angle_gamma   90.00
#
_symmetry.space_group_name_H-M   'P 1'
#
loop_
_entity.id
_entity.type
_entity.pdbx_description
1 polymer ?
#
loop_
_entity_poly.entity_id
_entity_poly.type
_entity_poly.pdbx_seq_one_letter_code
_entity_poly.pdbx_strand_id
1 'polypeptide(L)' 'MPKVKITVPEHLEMRIATLVEDGEFLNREEAIEDLLSTGLKAYKTSGHVEDEEEPEFEDDGMMGHDDEYVF' A
#
# COMPACT_ATOMS: atom_id res chain seq x y z
N MET A 1 -16.30 -14.30 -10.01
CA MET A 1 -15.09 -13.48 -9.78
C MET A 1 -14.54 -13.02 -11.13
N PRO A 2 -14.04 -11.78 -11.24
CA PRO A 2 -13.36 -11.34 -12.44
C PRO A 2 -12.10 -12.18 -12.67
N LYS A 3 -11.86 -12.60 -13.91
CA LYS A 3 -10.65 -13.33 -14.28
C LYS A 3 -9.61 -12.33 -14.77
N VAL A 4 -8.58 -12.10 -13.98
CA VAL A 4 -7.46 -11.22 -14.35
C VAL A 4 -6.32 -12.10 -14.89
N LYS A 5 -5.77 -11.72 -16.03
CA LYS A 5 -4.56 -12.35 -16.59
C LYS A 5 -3.40 -11.37 -16.40
N ILE A 6 -2.37 -11.83 -15.72
CA ILE A 6 -1.14 -11.08 -15.45
C ILE A 6 0.04 -11.92 -15.95
N THR A 7 0.96 -11.26 -16.64
CA THR A 7 2.22 -11.86 -17.07
C THR A 7 3.25 -11.59 -15.99
N VAL A 8 3.83 -12.66 -15.45
CA VAL A 8 4.80 -12.59 -14.37
C VAL A 8 6.16 -13.06 -14.90
N PRO A 9 7.27 -12.39 -14.57
CA PRO A 9 8.61 -12.86 -14.90
C PRO A 9 8.91 -14.27 -14.36
N GLU A 10 9.69 -15.04 -15.11
CA GLU A 10 10.02 -16.45 -14.81
C GLU A 10 10.66 -16.64 -13.42
N HIS A 11 11.53 -15.72 -12.99
CA HIS A 11 12.18 -15.81 -11.68
C HIS A 11 11.19 -15.70 -10.50
N LEU A 12 10.10 -14.96 -10.68
CA LEU A 12 9.04 -14.88 -9.65
C LEU A 12 8.17 -16.14 -9.69
N GLU A 13 7.92 -16.70 -10.87
CA GLU A 13 7.19 -17.97 -10.97
C GLU A 13 7.94 -19.10 -10.25
N MET A 14 9.26 -19.21 -10.49
CA MET A 14 10.11 -20.17 -9.78
C MET A 14 10.04 -19.99 -8.27
N ARG A 15 10.04 -18.74 -7.80
CA ARG A 15 9.98 -18.45 -6.36
C ARG A 15 8.62 -18.82 -5.76
N ILE A 16 7.52 -18.52 -6.44
CA ILE A 16 6.18 -18.91 -5.98
C ILE A 16 6.07 -20.44 -5.95
N ALA A 17 6.62 -21.15 -6.94
CA ALA A 17 6.64 -22.60 -6.95
C ALA A 17 7.35 -23.18 -5.73
N THR A 18 8.52 -22.64 -5.35
CA THR A 18 9.22 -23.07 -4.14
C THR A 18 8.38 -22.83 -2.87
N LEU A 19 7.70 -21.70 -2.74
CA LEU A 19 6.85 -21.43 -1.56
C LEU A 19 5.65 -22.40 -1.47
N VAL A 20 5.11 -22.81 -2.62
CA VAL A 20 4.07 -23.86 -2.68
C VAL A 20 4.66 -25.23 -2.30
N GLU A 21 5.85 -25.56 -2.78
CA GLU A 21 6.55 -26.82 -2.44
C GLU A 21 6.93 -26.91 -0.96
N ASP A 22 7.32 -25.79 -0.36
CA ASP A 22 7.62 -25.67 1.08
C ASP A 22 6.36 -25.79 1.95
N GLY A 23 5.17 -25.84 1.33
CA GLY A 23 3.89 -25.99 2.00
C GLY A 23 3.36 -24.71 2.63
N GLU A 24 3.92 -23.55 2.27
CA GLU A 24 3.43 -22.24 2.73
C GLU A 24 2.09 -21.87 2.08
N PHE A 25 1.84 -22.39 0.87
CA PHE A 25 0.59 -22.17 0.13
C PHE A 25 0.03 -23.49 -0.43
N LEU A 26 -1.30 -23.64 -0.48
CA LEU A 26 -1.92 -24.87 -1.00
C LEU A 26 -1.81 -24.95 -2.53
N ASN A 27 -1.86 -23.79 -3.19
CA ASN A 27 -1.75 -23.70 -4.64
C ASN A 27 -1.23 -22.32 -5.08
N ARG A 28 -0.87 -22.24 -6.37
CA ARG A 28 -0.37 -21.01 -6.99
C ARG A 28 -1.35 -19.85 -6.91
N GLU A 29 -2.65 -20.11 -7.07
CA GLU A 29 -3.68 -19.07 -7.13
C GLU A 29 -3.81 -18.37 -5.78
N GLU A 30 -3.85 -19.15 -4.69
CA GLU A 30 -3.86 -18.67 -3.31
C GLU A 30 -2.57 -17.90 -2.97
N ALA A 31 -1.40 -18.43 -3.36
CA ALA A 31 -0.13 -17.74 -3.17
C ALA A 31 -0.14 -16.35 -3.84
N ILE A 32 -0.64 -16.26 -5.07
CA ILE A 32 -0.70 -14.98 -5.79
C ILE A 32 -1.68 -14.02 -5.12
N GLU A 33 -2.85 -14.49 -4.70
CA GLU A 33 -3.85 -13.66 -4.03
C GLU A 33 -3.33 -13.07 -2.71
N ASP A 34 -2.71 -13.90 -1.88
CA ASP A 34 -2.17 -13.48 -0.58
C ASP A 34 -0.96 -12.54 -0.74
N LEU A 35 -0.06 -12.85 -1.67
CA LEU A 35 1.11 -12.00 -1.95
C LEU A 35 0.68 -10.64 -2.52
N LEU A 36 -0.29 -10.60 -3.44
CA LEU A 36 -0.82 -9.34 -3.98
C LEU A 36 -1.55 -8.54 -2.90
N SER A 37 -2.38 -9.20 -2.09
CA SER A 37 -3.12 -8.55 -1.01
C SER A 37 -2.19 -7.95 0.04
N THR A 38 -1.16 -8.70 0.43
CA THR A 38 -0.14 -8.24 1.38
C THR A 38 0.72 -7.13 0.80
N GLY A 39 1.13 -7.27 -0.47
CA GLY A 39 1.90 -6.24 -1.19
C GLY A 39 1.12 -4.93 -1.33
N LEU A 40 -0.17 -5.00 -1.67
CA LEU A 40 -1.04 -3.82 -1.76
C LEU A 40 -1.26 -3.16 -0.39
N LYS A 41 -1.42 -3.94 0.68
CA LYS A 41 -1.51 -3.41 2.05
C LYS A 41 -0.20 -2.74 2.45
N ALA A 42 0.92 -3.42 2.26
CA ALA A 42 2.25 -2.89 2.56
C ALA A 42 2.52 -1.60 1.77
N TYR A 43 2.20 -1.57 0.48
CA TYR A 43 2.35 -0.39 -0.37
C TYR A 43 1.49 0.80 0.10
N LYS A 44 0.21 0.55 0.43
CA LYS A 44 -0.68 1.58 0.99
C LYS A 44 -0.23 2.09 2.36
N THR A 45 0.32 1.21 3.19
CA THR A 45 0.80 1.56 4.52
C THR A 45 2.21 2.17 4.50
N SER A 46 3.03 1.88 3.49
CA SER A 46 4.42 2.37 3.39
C SER A 46 4.54 3.80 2.87
N GLY A 47 3.45 4.53 2.72
CA GLY A 47 3.48 5.96 2.49
C GLY A 47 4.12 6.35 1.16
N HIS A 48 3.47 5.99 0.05
CA HIS A 48 3.20 7.08 -0.89
C HIS A 48 1.91 7.71 -0.40
N VAL A 49 2.06 8.76 0.43
CA VAL A 49 1.12 9.87 0.32
C VAL A 49 1.21 10.23 -1.16
N GLU A 50 0.11 10.06 -1.88
CA GLU A 50 -0.02 10.66 -3.21
C GLU A 50 0.11 12.16 -2.99
N ASP A 51 1.36 12.65 -3.02
CA ASP A 51 1.65 14.04 -3.33
C ASP A 51 1.12 14.22 -4.76
N GLU A 52 0.24 15.21 -4.93
CA GLU A 52 -0.63 15.51 -6.10
C GLU A 52 -2.00 14.83 -5.96
N GLU A 53 -3.09 15.45 -5.48
CA GLU A 53 -3.61 16.84 -5.60
C GLU A 53 -4.58 17.02 -4.40
N GLU A 54 -4.51 17.98 -3.46
CA GLU A 54 -4.49 19.45 -3.53
C GLU A 54 -4.03 20.00 -2.15
N PRO A 55 -3.21 21.05 -2.07
CA PRO A 55 -3.16 21.92 -0.91
C PRO A 55 -4.12 23.08 -1.14
N GLU A 56 -5.41 22.91 -0.83
CA GLU A 56 -6.36 24.02 -0.91
C GLU A 56 -7.07 24.25 0.43
N PHE A 57 -6.63 25.37 1.03
CA PHE A 57 -7.23 26.17 2.09
C PHE A 57 -7.01 25.73 3.54
N GLU A 58 -5.96 26.32 4.11
CA GLU A 58 -6.04 27.15 5.32
C GLU A 58 -7.40 27.08 6.04
N ASP A 59 -7.56 26.13 6.96
CA ASP A 59 -8.56 26.26 8.01
C ASP A 59 -8.02 27.26 9.03
N ASP A 60 -8.29 28.52 8.73
CA ASP A 60 -8.10 29.74 9.53
C ASP A 60 -8.90 29.65 10.85
N GLY A 61 -8.48 28.75 11.74
CA GLY A 61 -9.37 28.23 12.78
C GLY A 61 -8.76 27.89 14.14
N MET A 62 -7.49 28.20 14.43
CA MET A 62 -6.89 27.86 15.74
C MET A 62 -6.15 29.01 16.41
N MET A 63 -6.95 29.91 17.00
CA MET A 63 -6.74 30.58 18.30
C MET A 63 -5.28 30.94 18.66
N GLY A 64 -4.77 32.00 18.04
CA GLY A 64 -3.67 32.80 18.59
C GLY A 64 -4.24 33.79 19.60
N HIS A 65 -4.01 33.50 20.88
CA HIS A 65 -4.33 34.33 22.04
C HIS A 65 -3.97 35.81 21.80
N ASP A 66 -5.00 36.65 21.62
CA ASP A 66 -4.90 38.07 21.99
C ASP A 66 -4.49 38.08 23.46
N ASP A 67 -3.25 38.45 23.79
CA ASP A 67 -2.96 39.26 24.98
C ASP A 67 -1.53 39.83 24.93
N GLU A 68 -1.51 41.14 24.74
CA GLU A 68 -0.69 42.14 25.46
C GLU A 68 0.83 42.20 25.20
N TYR A 69 1.22 43.21 24.39
CA TYR A 69 2.56 43.81 24.41
C TYR A 69 2.84 44.42 25.79
N VAL A 70 3.76 43.83 26.56
CA VAL A 70 4.40 44.50 27.71
C VAL A 70 5.81 44.93 27.30
N PHE A 71 6.03 46.23 27.30
CA PHE A 71 7.30 46.91 27.06
C PHE A 71 8.31 46.70 28.20
#